data_AF-A0A7N2MKI5-F1
#
_entry.id   AF-A0A7N2MKI5-F1
#
_cell.length_a   1.000
_cell.length_b   1.000
_cell.length_c   1.000
_cell.angle_alpha   90.00
_cell.angle_beta   90.00
_cell.angle_gamma   90.00
#
_symmetry.space_group_name_H-M   'P 1'
#
loop_
_entity.id
_entity.type
_entity.pdbx_description
1 polymer ?
#
loop_
_entity_poly.entity_id
_entity_poly.type
_entity_poly.pdbx_seq_one_letter_code
_entity_poly.pdbx_strand_id
1 'polypeptide(L)'
;MEVYHKKSGRCIQSISFGGEGVGASVVADEEVGSGKLVAVATPNKVICYRKLPSEEQIKDVLRKKNFKEAIALVEELECDGELSKDMLSFVHAQVGFLLLFDLHFEEAMKLFQQLIQER
;
A
#
# COMPACT_ATOMS: atom_id res chain seq x y z
N MET A 1 3.65 7.34 -17.25
CA MET A 1 3.69 7.82 -15.86
C MET A 1 4.36 6.77 -15.02
N GLU A 2 5.12 7.19 -14.03
CA GLU A 2 5.79 6.28 -13.10
C GLU A 2 5.24 6.53 -11.70
N VAL A 3 5.01 5.45 -10.97
CA VAL A 3 4.55 5.46 -9.59
C VAL A 3 5.72 5.09 -8.72
N TYR A 4 6.05 5.97 -7.78
CA TYR A 4 7.20 5.83 -6.90
C TYR A 4 6.75 5.55 -5.47
N HIS A 5 7.52 4.71 -4.77
CA HIS A 5 7.35 4.50 -3.35
C HIS A 5 7.72 5.78 -2.59
N LYS A 6 6.82 6.28 -1.74
CA LYS A 6 6.98 7.56 -1.05
C LYS A 6 8.29 7.68 -0.26
N LYS A 7 8.64 6.68 0.57
CA LYS A 7 9.87 6.69 1.38
C LYS A 7 11.14 6.26 0.63
N SER A 8 11.11 5.11 -0.05
CA SER A 8 12.31 4.57 -0.71
C SER A 8 12.65 5.22 -2.05
N GLY A 9 11.74 6.00 -2.65
CA GLY A 9 11.92 6.58 -3.99
C GLY A 9 12.01 5.52 -5.10
N ARG A 10 11.73 4.25 -4.81
CA ARG A 10 11.78 3.15 -5.78
C ARG A 10 10.59 3.24 -6.74
N CYS A 11 10.84 3.11 -8.04
CA CYS A 11 9.75 2.95 -9.01
C CYS A 11 9.02 1.62 -8.74
N ILE A 12 7.74 1.70 -8.38
CA ILE A 12 6.87 0.55 -8.12
C ILE A 12 6.23 0.10 -9.43
N GLN A 13 5.82 1.05 -10.27
CA GLN A 13 5.09 0.75 -11.50
C GLN A 13 5.34 1.80 -12.57
N SER A 14 5.60 1.35 -13.80
CA SER A 14 5.57 2.21 -14.98
C SER A 14 4.28 1.94 -15.76
N ILE A 15 3.55 3.01 -16.05
CA ILE A 15 2.26 3.02 -16.73
C ILE A 15 2.45 3.67 -18.10
N SER A 16 2.29 2.87 -19.15
CA SER A 16 2.25 3.32 -20.54
C SER A 16 0.82 3.67 -20.96
N PHE A 17 0.62 4.86 -21.54
CA PHE A 17 -0.71 5.35 -21.90
C PHE A 17 -1.06 5.22 -23.40
N GLY A 18 -0.19 4.64 -24.22
CA GLY A 18 -0.41 4.40 -25.65
C GLY A 18 0.84 3.87 -26.35
N GLY A 19 0.69 3.40 -27.60
CA GLY A 19 1.79 3.06 -28.51
C GLY A 19 2.32 4.28 -29.27
N GLU A 20 3.44 4.12 -29.99
CA GLU A 20 4.07 5.18 -30.81
C GLU A 20 3.05 5.96 -31.65
N GLY A 21 3.04 7.29 -31.51
CA GLY A 21 2.26 8.21 -32.37
C GLY A 21 1.04 8.89 -31.72
N VAL A 22 0.81 8.73 -30.42
CA VAL A 22 -0.37 9.29 -29.74
C VAL A 22 -0.04 10.63 -29.08
N GLY A 23 -0.80 11.68 -29.41
CA GLY A 23 -0.57 13.09 -29.03
C GLY A 23 -0.49 13.40 -27.52
N ALA A 24 -0.32 14.68 -27.19
CA ALA A 24 -0.04 15.14 -25.84
C ALA A 24 -1.00 14.56 -24.79
N SER A 25 -0.44 14.02 -23.71
CA SER A 25 -1.19 13.57 -22.54
C SER A 25 -1.11 14.63 -21.45
N VAL A 26 -2.22 14.90 -20.78
CA VAL A 26 -2.30 15.86 -19.67
C VAL A 26 -2.59 15.10 -18.39
N VAL A 27 -1.84 15.43 -17.34
CA VAL A 27 -2.04 14.90 -15.99
C VAL A 27 -2.52 16.04 -15.11
N ALA A 28 -3.59 15.81 -14.37
CA ALA A 28 -4.10 16.75 -13.37
C ALA A 28 -4.38 16.00 -12.07
N ASP A 29 -4.15 16.68 -10.95
CA ASP A 29 -4.51 16.23 -9.59
C ASP A 29 -5.66 17.10 -9.06
N GLU A 30 -6.40 16.58 -8.08
CA GLU A 30 -7.52 17.26 -7.44
C GLU A 30 -7.00 18.39 -6.52
N GLU A 31 -6.81 19.60 -7.08
CA GLU A 31 -6.21 20.74 -6.34
C GLU A 31 -7.07 21.31 -5.20
N VAL A 32 -8.40 21.13 -5.25
CA VAL A 32 -9.35 21.75 -4.28
C VAL A 32 -9.94 20.72 -3.31
N GLY A 33 -9.43 19.48 -3.33
CA GLY A 33 -9.92 18.37 -2.52
C GLY A 33 -8.83 17.69 -1.71
N SER A 34 -9.03 16.41 -1.38
CA SER A 34 -8.10 15.64 -0.54
C SER A 34 -6.79 15.20 -1.24
N GLY A 35 -6.55 15.64 -2.49
CA GLY A 35 -5.40 15.20 -3.31
C GLY A 35 -5.42 13.69 -3.61
N LYS A 36 -6.62 13.07 -3.65
CA LYS A 36 -6.77 11.61 -3.73
C LYS A 36 -6.93 11.10 -5.15
N LEU A 37 -7.04 11.98 -6.14
CA LEU A 37 -7.44 11.62 -7.51
C LEU A 37 -6.48 12.20 -8.54
N VAL A 38 -5.83 11.32 -9.29
CA VAL A 38 -5.01 11.70 -10.45
C VAL A 38 -5.75 11.32 -11.72
N ALA A 39 -6.05 12.30 -12.56
CA ALA A 39 -6.65 12.09 -13.87
C ALA A 39 -5.59 12.19 -14.96
N VAL A 40 -5.56 11.21 -15.86
CA VAL A 40 -4.70 11.19 -17.04
C VAL A 40 -5.59 11.22 -18.27
N ALA A 41 -5.52 12.33 -19.02
CA ALA A 41 -6.15 12.45 -20.32
C ALA A 41 -5.18 11.99 -21.40
N THR A 42 -5.63 11.02 -22.19
CA THR A 42 -4.99 10.59 -23.43
C THR A 42 -5.90 10.95 -24.60
N PRO A 43 -5.43 10.94 -25.86
CA PRO A 43 -6.26 11.27 -27.01
C PRO A 43 -7.54 10.44 -27.18
N ASN A 44 -7.62 9.23 -26.62
CA ASN A 44 -8.78 8.34 -26.78
C ASN A 44 -9.51 7.98 -25.48
N LYS A 45 -8.96 8.30 -24.30
CA LYS A 45 -9.59 8.02 -23.01
C LYS A 45 -9.08 8.93 -21.91
N VAL A 46 -9.91 9.09 -20.87
CA VAL A 46 -9.51 9.66 -19.59
C VAL A 46 -9.46 8.54 -18.55
N ILE A 47 -8.37 8.45 -17.80
CA ILE A 47 -8.17 7.46 -16.75
C ILE A 47 -8.08 8.18 -15.42
N CYS A 48 -8.89 7.77 -14.44
CA CYS A 48 -8.88 8.34 -13.10
C CYS A 48 -8.31 7.32 -12.11
N TYR A 49 -7.20 7.67 -11.48
CA TYR A 49 -6.58 6.91 -10.39
C TYR A 49 -7.01 7.51 -9.06
N ARG A 50 -7.30 6.65 -8.08
CA ARG A 50 -7.60 7.07 -6.70
C ARG A 50 -6.63 6.41 -5.72
N LYS A 51 -6.10 7.15 -4.74
CA LYS A 51 -5.41 6.53 -3.59
C LYS A 51 -6.44 5.68 -2.83
N LEU A 52 -6.19 4.37 -2.74
CA LEU A 52 -7.02 3.47 -1.94
C LEU A 52 -6.86 3.80 -0.44
N PRO A 53 -7.91 3.64 0.37
CA PRO A 53 -7.78 3.71 1.82
C PRO A 53 -6.73 2.72 2.35
N SER A 54 -5.98 3.12 3.37
CA SER A 54 -4.86 2.35 3.91
C SER A 54 -5.26 0.95 4.37
N GLU A 55 -6.44 0.79 4.97
CA GLU A 55 -6.99 -0.53 5.34
C GLU A 55 -7.25 -1.45 4.14
N GLU A 56 -7.71 -0.91 3.01
CA GLU A 56 -7.97 -1.69 1.81
C GLU A 56 -6.66 -2.18 1.19
N GLN A 57 -5.62 -1.34 1.20
CA GLN A 57 -4.28 -1.71 0.75
C GLN A 57 -3.72 -2.85 1.61
N ILE A 58 -3.79 -2.74 2.93
CA ILE A 58 -3.33 -3.80 3.85
C ILE A 58 -4.09 -5.11 3.60
N LYS A 59 -5.43 -5.06 3.48
CA LYS A 59 -6.26 -6.25 3.19
C LYS A 59 -5.86 -6.91 1.87
N ASP A 60 -5.55 -6.14 0.83
CA ASP A 60 -5.12 -6.68 -0.46
C ASP A 60 -3.77 -7.41 -0.35
N VAL A 61 -2.79 -6.81 0.32
CA VAL A 61 -1.46 -7.40 0.53
C VAL A 61 -1.55 -8.68 1.38
N LEU A 62 -2.38 -8.69 2.43
CA LEU A 62 -2.65 -9.86 3.26
C LEU A 62 -3.29 -11.01 2.46
N ARG A 63 -4.27 -10.72 1.60
CA ARG A 63 -4.92 -11.73 0.73
C ARG A 63 -3.93 -12.38 -0.24
N LYS A 64 -2.92 -11.63 -0.67
CA LYS A 64 -1.82 -12.13 -1.51
C LYS A 64 -0.78 -12.93 -0.72
N LYS A 65 -0.98 -13.11 0.60
CA LYS A 65 -0.04 -13.73 1.55
C LYS A 65 1.35 -13.08 1.55
N ASN A 66 1.48 -11.82 1.15
CA ASN A 66 2.76 -11.11 1.22
C ASN A 66 2.94 -10.48 2.60
N PHE A 67 3.18 -11.32 3.61
CA PHE A 67 3.20 -10.90 5.01
C PHE A 67 4.28 -9.87 5.34
N LYS A 68 5.46 -9.97 4.71
CA LYS A 68 6.54 -9.00 4.90
C LYS A 68 6.15 -7.61 4.41
N GLU A 69 5.51 -7.53 3.24
CA GLU A 69 5.01 -6.27 2.70
C GLU A 69 3.84 -5.73 3.52
N ALA A 70 2.95 -6.59 4.02
CA ALA A 70 1.84 -6.18 4.88
C ALA A 70 2.33 -5.53 6.19
N ILE A 71 3.34 -6.14 6.83
CA ILE A 71 3.97 -5.61 8.05
C ILE A 71 4.66 -4.28 7.76
N ALA A 72 5.54 -4.23 6.75
CA ALA A 72 6.25 -3.01 6.40
C ALA A 72 5.28 -1.86 6.05
N LEU A 73 4.19 -2.15 5.34
CA LEU A 73 3.17 -1.16 5.00
C LEU A 73 2.45 -0.63 6.25
N VAL A 74 2.03 -1.49 7.18
CA VAL A 74 1.31 -1.02 8.38
C VAL A 74 2.23 -0.26 9.34
N GLU A 75 3.50 -0.67 9.49
CA GLU A 75 4.51 0.07 10.26
C GLU A 75 4.75 1.45 9.66
N GLU A 76 4.85 1.53 8.32
CA GLU A 76 5.02 2.79 7.62
C GLU A 76 3.86 3.76 7.87
N LEU A 77 2.63 3.24 7.76
CA LEU A 77 1.40 4.02 7.90
C LEU A 77 1.15 4.46 9.35
N GLU A 78 1.51 3.64 10.34
CA GLU A 78 1.47 4.02 11.74
C GLU A 78 2.50 5.12 12.05
N CYS A 79 3.74 4.97 11.56
CA CYS A 79 4.77 6.01 11.69
C CYS A 79 4.37 7.34 11.04
N ASP A 80 3.64 7.29 9.91
CA ASP A 80 3.12 8.49 9.22
C ASP A 80 1.88 9.08 9.92
N GLY A 81 1.37 8.46 10.98
CA GLY A 81 0.16 8.86 11.69
C GLY A 81 -1.13 8.60 10.92
N GLU A 82 -1.07 7.85 9.81
CA GLU A 82 -2.25 7.46 9.01
C GLU A 82 -3.06 6.36 9.70
N LEU A 83 -2.43 5.55 10.56
CA LEU A 83 -3.07 4.47 11.33
C LEU A 83 -2.72 4.55 12.81
N SER A 84 -3.60 3.98 13.64
CA SER A 84 -3.34 3.84 15.07
C SER A 84 -2.43 2.66 15.37
N LYS A 85 -1.73 2.74 16.51
CA LYS A 85 -0.99 1.62 17.09
C LYS A 85 -1.84 0.37 17.32
N ASP A 86 -3.14 0.54 17.59
CA ASP A 86 -4.09 -0.57 17.71
C ASP A 86 -4.26 -1.33 16.38
N MET A 87 -4.30 -0.60 15.26
CA MET A 87 -4.38 -1.22 13.93
C MET A 87 -3.09 -1.96 13.58
N LEU A 88 -1.92 -1.37 13.89
CA LEU A 88 -0.62 -2.05 13.78
C LEU A 88 -0.62 -3.37 14.57
N SER A 89 -1.03 -3.30 15.83
CA SER A 89 -1.13 -4.45 16.72
C SER A 89 -2.07 -5.52 16.17
N PHE A 90 -3.21 -5.10 15.63
CA PHE A 90 -4.18 -6.01 15.01
C PHE A 90 -3.59 -6.73 13.79
N VAL A 91 -2.89 -6.03 12.90
CA VAL A 91 -2.26 -6.63 11.72
C VAL A 91 -1.13 -7.59 12.11
N HIS A 92 -0.28 -7.22 13.07
CA HIS A 92 0.73 -8.13 13.63
C HIS A 92 0.11 -9.42 14.17
N ALA A 93 -1.02 -9.32 14.89
CA ALA A 93 -1.70 -10.49 15.43
C ALA A 93 -2.27 -11.37 14.30
N GLN A 94 -2.93 -10.76 13.32
CA GLN A 94 -3.46 -11.48 12.15
C GLN A 94 -2.36 -12.22 11.39
N VAL A 95 -1.24 -11.55 11.09
CA VAL A 95 -0.11 -12.16 10.38
C VAL A 95 0.52 -13.27 11.22
N GLY A 96 0.70 -13.06 12.54
CA GLY A 96 1.19 -14.08 13.45
C GLY A 96 0.33 -15.35 13.42
N PHE A 97 -1.00 -15.21 13.43
CA PHE A 97 -1.89 -16.37 13.31
C PHE A 97 -1.81 -17.03 11.93
N LEU A 98 -1.76 -16.26 10.84
CA LEU A 98 -1.62 -16.83 9.49
C LEU A 98 -0.32 -17.62 9.32
N LEU A 99 0.80 -17.10 9.85
CA LEU A 99 2.09 -17.80 9.88
C LEU A 99 2.02 -19.08 10.73
N LEU A 100 1.33 -19.05 11.87
CA LEU A 100 1.12 -20.22 12.71
C LEU A 100 0.38 -21.33 11.94
N PHE A 101 -0.69 -20.97 11.22
CA PHE A 101 -1.42 -21.92 10.38
C PHE A 101 -0.59 -22.46 9.22
N ASP A 102 0.29 -21.64 8.65
CA ASP A 102 1.22 -22.04 7.60
C ASP A 102 2.50 -22.73 8.16
N LEU A 103 2.55 -23.07 9.47
CA LEU A 103 3.65 -23.75 10.18
C LEU A 103 4.98 -22.95 10.28
N HIS A 104 4.93 -21.65 10.04
CA HIS A 104 6.03 -20.71 10.21
C HIS A 104 6.13 -20.22 11.67
N PHE A 105 6.43 -21.16 12.57
CA PHE A 105 6.38 -20.91 14.02
C PHE A 105 7.35 -19.83 14.48
N GLU A 106 8.58 -19.80 13.97
CA GLU A 106 9.58 -18.84 14.42
C GLU A 106 9.15 -17.39 14.11
N GLU A 107 8.69 -17.16 12.88
CA GLU A 107 8.18 -15.85 12.45
C GLU A 107 6.90 -15.46 13.20
N ALA A 108 5.98 -16.41 13.40
CA ALA A 108 4.77 -16.18 14.19
C ALA A 108 5.10 -15.75 15.63
N MET A 109 6.04 -16.44 16.27
CA MET A 109 6.44 -16.15 17.65
C MET A 109 7.13 -14.79 17.78
N LYS A 110 7.92 -14.35 16.79
CA LYS A 110 8.51 -13.00 16.78
C LYS A 110 7.44 -11.91 16.79
N LEU A 111 6.41 -12.05 15.96
CA LEU A 111 5.30 -11.09 15.91
C LEU A 111 4.50 -11.06 17.22
N PHE A 112 4.23 -12.22 17.81
CA PHE A 112 3.56 -12.28 19.12
C PHE A 112 4.40 -11.66 20.24
N GLN A 113 5.73 -11.83 20.23
CA GLN A 113 6.62 -11.18 21.18
C GLN A 113 6.58 -9.65 21.04
N GLN A 114 6.60 -9.14 19.80
CA GLN A 114 6.51 -7.71 19.53
C GLN A 114 5.20 -7.11 20.08
N LEU A 115 4.07 -7.82 19.91
CA LEU A 115 2.78 -7.41 20.49
C LEU A 115 2.75 -7.35 22.02
N ILE A 116 3.48 -8.24 22.68
CA ILE A 116 3.54 -8.27 24.15
C ILE A 116 4.42 -7.14 24.69
N GLN A 117 5.49 -6.78 23.98
CA GLN A 117 6.39 -5.70 24.39
C GLN A 117 5.81 -4.30 24.15
N GLU A 118 4.85 -4.17 23.24
CA GLU A 118 4.23 -2.89 22.89
C GLU A 118 3.00 -2.52 23.75
N ARG A 119 2.59 -3.41 24.67
CA ARG A 119 1.54 -3.17 25.68
C ARG A 119 2.11 -2.64 26.98
#